data_AF-A0A7K2PAL9-F1
#
_entry.id   AF-A0A7K2PAL9-F1
#
_cell.length_a   1.000
_cell.length_b   1.000
_cell.length_c   1.000
_cell.angle_alpha   90.00
_cell.angle_beta   90.00
_cell.angle_gamma   90.00
#
_symmetry.space_group_name_H-M   'P 1'
#
loop_
_entity.id
_entity.type
_entity.pdbx_description
1 polymer ?
#
loop_
_entity_poly.entity_id
_entity_poly.type
_entity_poly.pdbx_seq_one_letter_code
_entity_poly.pdbx_strand_id
1 'polypeptide(L)'
;VRTAAAAALVGNADSVATFLGERLPAATAEDNRFTLTEALVSAGKATRTGIGQALSGGDAAVAAYLQGGFESAVHEDLQVAVTTVNAHGGKAVKRESSEALATGTDFALRDFLSSGQYRAHDEDQRVEVTSILVTASPQVREYAERALDDGSPRAIQWFLTTGQYIARARDEESAEIQQLVKIVESEGRRAELKTDEAVELSEQAVQAAAKAKAAALEAKAEAQAAEQDVQRSARAANKAARAAQGAAAAAST
;
A
#
# COMPACT_ATOMS: atom_id res chain seq x y z
N VAL A 1 37.70 -42.21 16.71
CA VAL A 1 37.71 -43.56 17.36
C VAL A 1 37.29 -44.76 16.48
N ARG A 2 36.15 -44.73 15.77
CA ARG A 2 35.53 -45.92 15.12
C ARG A 2 36.44 -46.70 14.15
N THR A 3 37.21 -46.01 13.31
CA THR A 3 38.12 -46.60 12.33
C THR A 3 39.27 -47.38 12.98
N ALA A 4 39.84 -46.85 14.07
CA ALA A 4 40.92 -47.49 14.81
C ALA A 4 40.43 -48.73 15.60
N ALA A 5 39.19 -48.70 16.10
CA ALA A 5 38.55 -49.84 16.75
C ALA A 5 38.31 -51.01 15.78
N ALA A 6 37.84 -50.72 14.57
CA ALA A 6 37.61 -51.73 13.53
C ALA A 6 38.91 -52.45 13.11
N ALA A 7 40.02 -51.71 13.01
CA ALA A 7 41.33 -52.29 12.70
C ALA A 7 41.84 -53.21 13.83
N ALA A 8 41.56 -52.89 15.09
CA ALA A 8 41.93 -53.72 16.24
C ALA A 8 41.11 -55.03 16.32
N LEU A 9 39.82 -54.98 15.95
CA LEU A 9 38.90 -56.12 15.95
C LEU A 9 39.21 -57.17 14.88
N VAL A 10 39.84 -56.77 13.76
CA VAL A 10 40.29 -57.69 12.69
C VAL A 10 41.62 -58.38 13.04
N GLY A 11 42.32 -57.88 14.06
CA GLY A 11 43.60 -58.42 14.53
C GLY A 11 43.45 -59.57 15.53
N ASN A 12 44.37 -59.63 16.49
CA ASN A 12 44.40 -60.63 17.56
C ASN A 12 44.10 -60.00 18.94
N ALA A 13 44.03 -60.81 19.99
CA ALA A 13 43.76 -60.34 21.35
C ALA A 13 44.75 -59.25 21.83
N ASP A 14 46.01 -59.34 21.43
CA ASP A 14 47.03 -58.30 21.73
C ASP A 14 46.72 -56.98 21.01
N SER A 15 46.22 -57.03 19.78
CA SER A 15 45.82 -55.85 19.01
C SER A 15 44.64 -55.12 19.67
N VAL A 16 43.70 -55.89 20.25
CA VAL A 16 42.60 -55.34 21.04
C VAL A 16 43.13 -54.73 22.35
N ALA A 17 44.04 -55.41 23.05
CA ALA A 17 44.64 -54.91 24.28
C ALA A 17 45.43 -53.61 24.06
N THR A 18 46.26 -53.53 23.02
CA THR A 18 46.99 -52.31 22.63
C THR A 18 46.03 -51.19 22.23
N PHE A 19 44.96 -51.50 21.50
CA PHE A 19 43.97 -50.49 21.15
C PHE A 19 43.28 -49.92 22.38
N LEU A 20 42.82 -50.76 23.30
CA LEU A 20 42.13 -50.34 24.52
C LEU A 20 43.07 -49.57 25.47
N GLY A 21 44.32 -50.02 25.63
CA GLY A 21 45.28 -49.45 26.57
C GLY A 21 45.96 -48.17 26.08
N GLU A 22 46.23 -48.06 24.77
CA GLU A 22 47.10 -47.00 24.25
C GLU A 22 46.40 -46.10 23.23
N ARG A 23 45.66 -46.66 22.27
CA ARG A 23 45.09 -45.86 21.15
C ARG A 23 43.73 -45.26 21.45
N LEU A 24 42.89 -45.95 22.22
CA LEU A 24 41.54 -45.49 22.53
C LEU A 24 41.53 -44.16 23.32
N PRO A 25 42.38 -43.94 24.34
CA PRO A 25 42.44 -42.65 25.03
C PRO A 25 42.81 -41.49 24.10
N ALA A 26 43.85 -41.67 23.27
CA ALA A 26 44.30 -40.64 22.33
C ALA A 26 43.24 -40.33 21.26
N ALA A 27 42.63 -41.36 20.67
CA ALA A 27 41.57 -41.18 19.68
C ALA A 27 40.30 -40.55 20.29
N THR A 28 39.98 -40.84 21.54
CA THR A 28 38.85 -40.22 22.26
C THR A 28 39.13 -38.75 22.54
N ALA A 29 40.36 -38.40 22.95
CA ALA A 29 40.77 -37.02 23.15
C ALA A 29 40.68 -36.19 21.86
N GLU A 30 41.08 -36.76 20.72
CA GLU A 30 40.96 -36.11 19.41
C GLU A 30 39.49 -35.88 19.02
N ASP A 31 38.64 -36.92 19.09
CA ASP A 31 37.21 -36.82 18.80
C ASP A 31 36.52 -35.76 19.71
N ASN A 32 36.90 -35.72 21.00
CA ASN A 32 36.36 -34.75 21.95
C ASN A 32 36.76 -33.31 21.63
N ARG A 33 38.03 -33.05 21.29
CA ARG A 33 38.50 -31.72 20.87
C ARG A 33 37.85 -31.27 19.56
N PHE A 34 37.67 -32.20 18.63
CA PHE A 34 36.95 -31.94 17.38
C PHE A 34 35.50 -31.51 17.68
N THR A 35 34.81 -32.25 18.55
CA THR A 35 33.42 -31.93 18.98
C THR A 35 33.30 -30.51 19.52
N LEU A 36 34.22 -30.09 20.41
CA LEU A 36 34.20 -28.72 20.95
C LEU A 36 34.52 -27.67 19.89
N THR A 37 35.44 -27.98 18.98
CA THR A 37 35.80 -27.06 17.88
C THR A 37 34.65 -26.86 16.91
N GLU A 38 33.91 -27.92 16.60
CA GLU A 38 32.68 -27.86 15.79
C GLU A 38 31.60 -27.01 16.49
N ALA A 39 31.42 -27.20 17.80
CA ALA A 39 30.45 -26.45 18.59
C ALA A 39 30.70 -24.94 18.61
N LEU A 40 31.95 -24.46 18.43
CA LEU A 40 32.27 -23.03 18.40
C LEU A 40 31.49 -22.25 17.33
N VAL A 41 31.11 -22.89 16.23
CA VAL A 41 30.39 -22.24 15.12
C VAL A 41 29.04 -21.69 15.58
N SER A 42 28.30 -22.49 16.35
CA SER A 42 26.94 -22.16 16.83
C SER A 42 26.88 -21.74 18.30
N ALA A 43 27.97 -21.89 19.05
CA ALA A 43 28.03 -21.54 20.47
C ALA A 43 27.81 -20.03 20.70
N GLY A 44 27.07 -19.70 21.75
CA GLY A 44 26.99 -18.35 22.27
C GLY A 44 28.27 -17.93 22.99
N LYS A 45 28.30 -16.71 23.52
CA LYS A 45 29.53 -16.09 24.06
C LYS A 45 30.04 -16.83 25.28
N ALA A 46 29.15 -17.22 26.20
CA ALA A 46 29.52 -17.94 27.41
C ALA A 46 30.03 -19.34 27.05
N THR A 47 29.32 -20.05 26.17
CA THR A 47 29.71 -21.38 25.70
C THR A 47 31.06 -21.36 24.98
N ARG A 48 31.33 -20.38 24.10
CA ARG A 48 32.65 -20.22 23.46
C ARG A 48 33.78 -20.01 24.47
N THR A 49 33.52 -19.23 25.52
CA THR A 49 34.49 -18.98 26.59
C THR A 49 34.80 -20.28 27.35
N GLY A 50 33.76 -21.04 27.71
CA GLY A 50 33.90 -22.35 28.36
C GLY A 50 34.67 -23.36 27.50
N ILE A 51 34.35 -23.43 26.20
CA ILE A 51 35.10 -24.26 25.24
C ILE A 51 36.57 -23.87 25.21
N GLY A 52 36.90 -22.58 25.12
CA GLY A 52 38.29 -22.10 25.09
C GLY A 52 39.08 -22.47 26.35
N GLN A 53 38.44 -22.37 27.52
CA GLN A 53 39.02 -22.80 28.80
C GLN A 53 39.26 -24.32 28.82
N ALA A 54 38.28 -25.11 28.38
CA ALA A 54 38.40 -26.57 28.32
C ALA A 54 39.53 -27.02 27.38
N LEU A 55 39.62 -26.43 26.18
CA LEU A 55 40.69 -26.72 25.21
C LEU A 55 42.08 -26.35 25.75
N SER A 56 42.18 -25.26 26.52
CA SER A 56 43.44 -24.83 27.16
C SER A 56 43.83 -25.71 28.36
N GLY A 57 42.85 -26.38 28.98
CA GLY A 57 43.05 -27.24 30.16
C GLY A 57 43.46 -28.68 29.85
N GLY A 58 43.57 -29.05 28.57
CA GLY A 58 43.96 -30.40 28.14
C GLY A 58 42.83 -31.43 28.15
N ASP A 59 43.16 -32.69 27.87
CA ASP A 59 42.16 -33.74 27.53
C ASP A 59 41.18 -34.04 28.66
N ALA A 60 41.64 -34.01 29.91
CA ALA A 60 40.79 -34.20 31.07
C ALA A 60 39.75 -33.07 31.22
N ALA A 61 40.15 -31.81 30.95
CA ALA A 61 39.25 -30.65 31.01
C ALA A 61 38.22 -30.68 29.87
N VAL A 62 38.65 -31.05 28.66
CA VAL A 62 37.75 -31.27 27.52
C VAL A 62 36.71 -32.34 27.82
N ALA A 63 37.14 -33.50 28.35
CA ALA A 63 36.23 -34.58 28.70
C ALA A 63 35.23 -34.16 29.80
N ALA A 64 35.70 -33.48 30.86
CA ALA A 64 34.84 -32.98 31.93
C ALA A 64 33.83 -31.94 31.43
N TYR A 65 34.24 -31.08 30.50
CA TYR A 65 33.34 -30.10 29.89
C TYR A 65 32.23 -30.78 29.09
N LEU A 66 32.58 -31.78 28.27
CA LEU A 66 31.61 -32.59 27.52
C LEU A 66 30.68 -33.44 28.39
N GLN A 67 31.08 -33.76 29.63
CA GLN A 67 30.27 -34.51 30.60
C GLN A 67 29.22 -33.66 31.34
N GLY A 68 29.11 -32.36 31.04
CA GLY A 68 28.10 -31.47 31.64
C GLY A 68 28.64 -30.11 32.05
N GLY A 69 29.96 -29.89 32.02
CA GLY A 69 30.55 -28.58 32.31
C GLY A 69 30.10 -27.44 31.39
N PHE A 70 29.50 -27.75 30.23
CA PHE A 70 28.93 -26.76 29.32
C PHE A 70 27.54 -26.23 29.76
N GLU A 71 26.82 -26.94 30.62
CA GLU A 71 25.39 -26.67 30.88
C GLU A 71 25.14 -25.25 31.40
N SER A 72 25.94 -24.78 32.37
CA SER A 72 25.81 -23.42 32.90
C SER A 72 26.07 -22.33 31.84
N ALA A 73 27.01 -22.58 30.92
CA ALA A 73 27.35 -21.62 29.88
C ALA A 73 26.27 -21.56 28.79
N VAL A 74 25.69 -22.71 28.45
CA VAL A 74 24.53 -22.80 27.55
C VAL A 74 23.31 -22.13 28.17
N HIS A 75 23.07 -22.34 29.47
CA HIS A 75 22.00 -21.68 30.21
C HIS A 75 22.11 -20.15 30.15
N GLU A 76 23.30 -19.61 30.41
CA GLU A 76 23.58 -18.17 30.31
C GLU A 76 23.30 -17.64 28.89
N ASP A 77 23.81 -18.33 27.86
CA ASP A 77 23.58 -17.93 26.48
C ASP A 77 22.08 -17.93 26.10
N LEU A 78 21.30 -18.89 26.61
CA LEU A 78 19.85 -18.93 26.43
C LEU A 78 19.16 -17.74 27.12
N GLN A 79 19.51 -17.43 28.37
CA GLN A 79 18.97 -16.27 29.09
C GLN A 79 19.25 -14.96 28.34
N VAL A 80 20.48 -14.79 27.83
CA VAL A 80 20.87 -13.62 27.03
C VAL A 80 20.07 -13.52 25.74
N ALA A 81 19.86 -14.65 25.04
CA ALA A 81 19.07 -14.68 23.82
C ALA A 81 17.61 -14.28 24.08
N VAL A 82 16.97 -14.83 25.12
CA VAL A 82 15.60 -14.47 25.51
C VAL A 82 15.50 -13.00 25.92
N THR A 83 16.48 -12.49 26.67
CA THR A 83 16.51 -11.08 27.09
C THR A 83 16.65 -10.14 25.89
N THR A 84 17.41 -10.54 24.88
CA THR A 84 17.55 -9.77 23.63
C THR A 84 16.22 -9.71 22.87
N VAL A 85 15.52 -10.85 22.75
CA VAL A 85 14.16 -10.88 22.16
C VAL A 85 13.18 -10.03 22.96
N ASN A 86 13.23 -10.09 24.30
CA ASN A 86 12.39 -9.26 25.18
C ASN A 86 12.59 -7.75 24.93
N ALA A 87 13.84 -7.30 24.80
CA ALA A 87 14.17 -5.88 24.62
C ALA A 87 13.54 -5.27 23.35
N HIS A 88 13.45 -6.06 22.28
CA HIS A 88 12.95 -5.62 20.97
C HIS A 88 11.52 -6.07 20.67
N GLY A 89 10.92 -6.90 21.52
CA GLY A 89 9.59 -7.47 21.32
C GLY A 89 8.43 -6.48 21.55
N GLY A 90 7.29 -6.80 20.93
CA GLY A 90 6.00 -6.21 21.25
C GLY A 90 5.49 -6.65 22.64
N LYS A 91 4.24 -6.31 22.94
CA LYS A 91 3.67 -6.51 24.29
C LYS A 91 3.54 -7.98 24.63
N ALA A 92 3.03 -8.80 23.71
CA ALA A 92 2.90 -10.24 23.89
C ALA A 92 4.27 -10.92 23.93
N VAL A 93 5.20 -10.54 23.03
CA VAL A 93 6.57 -11.09 23.06
C VAL A 93 7.27 -10.80 24.39
N LYS A 94 7.14 -9.58 24.92
CA LYS A 94 7.68 -9.19 26.25
C LYS A 94 7.05 -9.99 27.39
N ARG A 95 5.74 -10.22 27.33
CA ARG A 95 5.01 -11.03 28.32
C ARG A 95 5.54 -12.46 28.35
N GLU A 96 5.58 -13.13 27.20
CA GLU A 96 5.98 -14.55 27.09
C GLU A 96 7.48 -14.75 27.37
N SER A 97 8.35 -13.84 26.93
CA SER A 97 9.79 -13.89 27.28
C SER A 97 10.04 -13.69 28.77
N SER A 98 9.29 -12.79 29.42
CA SER A 98 9.42 -12.56 30.87
C SER A 98 8.98 -13.80 31.66
N GLU A 99 7.95 -14.50 31.19
CA GLU A 99 7.50 -15.77 31.78
C GLU A 99 8.54 -16.89 31.61
N ALA A 100 9.16 -17.00 30.43
CA ALA A 100 10.24 -17.95 30.19
C ALA A 100 11.46 -17.66 31.08
N LEU A 101 11.86 -16.38 31.21
CA LEU A 101 12.94 -15.95 32.10
C LEU A 101 12.63 -16.21 33.58
N ALA A 102 11.39 -15.95 34.02
CA ALA A 102 10.96 -16.20 35.39
C ALA A 102 10.93 -17.71 35.72
N THR A 103 10.55 -18.55 34.75
CA THR A 103 10.63 -20.01 34.88
C THR A 103 12.07 -20.48 34.96
N GLY A 104 12.96 -19.88 34.16
CA GLY A 104 14.41 -20.04 34.30
C GLY A 104 14.94 -21.45 34.03
N THR A 105 14.19 -22.31 33.33
CA THR A 105 14.66 -23.63 32.92
C THR A 105 15.12 -23.61 31.46
N ASP A 106 16.13 -24.42 31.11
CA ASP A 106 16.60 -24.56 29.73
C ASP A 106 15.48 -24.91 28.76
N PHE A 107 14.55 -25.77 29.20
CA PHE A 107 13.37 -26.14 28.41
C PHE A 107 12.49 -24.91 28.12
N ALA A 108 12.13 -24.13 29.14
CA ALA A 108 11.28 -22.94 28.96
C ALA A 108 11.95 -21.88 28.06
N LEU A 109 13.26 -21.64 28.25
CA LEU A 109 14.00 -20.69 27.41
C LEU A 109 14.06 -21.14 25.95
N ARG A 110 14.32 -22.44 25.70
CA ARG A 110 14.35 -23.01 24.34
C ARG A 110 12.97 -23.05 23.69
N ASP A 111 11.93 -23.41 24.44
CA ASP A 111 10.56 -23.44 23.95
C ASP A 111 10.11 -22.05 23.48
N PHE A 112 10.38 -21.02 24.29
CA PHE A 112 10.15 -19.64 23.90
C PHE A 112 10.93 -19.23 22.65
N LEU A 113 12.24 -19.50 22.59
CA LEU A 113 13.06 -19.12 21.43
C LEU A 113 12.69 -19.89 20.16
N SER A 114 12.21 -21.12 20.26
CA SER A 114 11.88 -21.93 19.09
C SER A 114 10.47 -21.67 18.54
N SER A 115 9.50 -21.39 19.41
CA SER A 115 8.10 -21.26 19.00
C SER A 115 7.36 -20.13 19.70
N GLY A 116 7.56 -19.95 21.01
CA GLY A 116 6.83 -18.99 21.83
C GLY A 116 6.93 -17.55 21.31
N GLN A 117 8.14 -17.10 20.94
CA GLN A 117 8.36 -15.76 20.41
C GLN A 117 7.58 -15.49 19.11
N TYR A 118 7.44 -16.50 18.25
CA TYR A 118 6.76 -16.34 16.95
C TYR A 118 5.24 -16.28 17.12
N ARG A 119 4.69 -17.10 18.01
CA ARG A 119 3.26 -17.03 18.38
C ARG A 119 2.92 -15.70 19.04
N ALA A 120 3.78 -15.24 19.95
CA ALA A 120 3.60 -13.96 20.62
C ALA A 120 3.71 -12.77 19.64
N HIS A 121 4.64 -12.86 18.68
CA HIS A 121 4.75 -11.86 17.62
C HIS A 121 3.48 -11.82 16.76
N ASP A 122 2.92 -12.96 16.36
CA ASP A 122 1.66 -13.01 15.62
C ASP A 122 0.50 -12.38 16.41
N GLU A 123 0.42 -12.61 17.72
CA GLU A 123 -0.53 -11.92 18.61
C GLU A 123 -0.36 -10.40 18.56
N ASP A 124 0.87 -9.90 18.70
CA ASP A 124 1.18 -8.47 18.62
C ASP A 124 0.75 -7.87 17.27
N GLN A 125 0.97 -8.59 16.17
CA GLN A 125 0.60 -8.14 14.82
C GLN A 125 -0.91 -8.09 14.61
N ARG A 126 -1.66 -9.09 15.10
CA ARG A 126 -3.13 -9.07 15.02
C ARG A 126 -3.71 -7.90 15.81
N VAL A 127 -3.11 -7.57 16.96
CA VAL A 127 -3.47 -6.38 17.73
C VAL A 127 -3.17 -5.10 16.94
N GLU A 128 -2.03 -5.02 16.26
CA GLU A 128 -1.69 -3.87 15.39
C GLU A 128 -2.72 -3.69 14.27
N VAL A 129 -3.09 -4.75 13.55
CA VAL A 129 -4.13 -4.70 12.51
C VAL A 129 -5.47 -4.24 13.09
N THR A 130 -5.85 -4.76 14.25
CA THR A 130 -7.08 -4.35 14.94
C THR A 130 -7.04 -2.88 15.35
N SER A 131 -5.88 -2.37 15.77
CA SER A 131 -5.69 -0.95 16.08
C SER A 131 -5.83 -0.07 14.84
N ILE A 132 -5.35 -0.53 13.68
CA ILE A 132 -5.51 0.19 12.40
C ILE A 132 -6.99 0.33 12.02
N LEU A 133 -7.82 -0.69 12.29
CA LEU A 133 -9.26 -0.66 11.97
C LEU A 133 -10.03 0.50 12.61
N VAL A 134 -9.58 1.00 13.77
CA VAL A 134 -10.23 2.09 14.51
C VAL A 134 -10.35 3.36 13.68
N THR A 135 -9.32 3.67 12.87
CA THR A 135 -9.25 4.87 12.04
C THR A 135 -9.10 4.55 10.56
N ALA A 136 -9.37 3.30 10.16
CA ALA A 136 -9.22 2.85 8.79
C ALA A 136 -10.20 3.56 7.84
N SER A 137 -9.65 4.05 6.73
CA SER A 137 -10.41 4.46 5.56
C SER A 137 -11.05 3.24 4.86
N PRO A 138 -12.03 3.43 3.97
CA PRO A 138 -12.85 2.34 3.42
C PRO A 138 -12.04 1.16 2.85
N GLN A 139 -11.06 1.44 1.98
CA GLN A 139 -10.22 0.38 1.40
C GLN A 139 -9.26 -0.21 2.43
N VAL A 140 -8.69 0.61 3.33
CA VAL A 140 -7.81 0.10 4.39
C VAL A 140 -8.57 -0.87 5.30
N ARG A 141 -9.83 -0.57 5.61
CA ARG A 141 -10.71 -1.45 6.39
C ARG A 141 -10.94 -2.77 5.67
N GLU A 142 -11.31 -2.74 4.40
CA GLU A 142 -11.55 -3.95 3.61
C GLU A 142 -10.31 -4.87 3.58
N TYR A 143 -9.12 -4.28 3.41
CA TYR A 143 -7.86 -5.04 3.36
C TYR A 143 -7.47 -5.60 4.73
N ALA A 144 -7.69 -4.84 5.80
CA ALA A 144 -7.45 -5.27 7.17
C ALA A 144 -8.38 -6.43 7.56
N GLU A 145 -9.68 -6.30 7.27
CA GLU A 145 -10.69 -7.34 7.53
C GLU A 145 -10.34 -8.62 6.76
N ARG A 146 -9.98 -8.51 5.47
CA ARG A 146 -9.53 -9.68 4.68
C ARG A 146 -8.33 -10.38 5.31
N ALA A 147 -7.36 -9.63 5.84
CA ALA A 147 -6.19 -10.21 6.49
C ALA A 147 -6.55 -10.89 7.82
N LEU A 148 -7.47 -10.32 8.60
CA LEU A 148 -7.96 -10.90 9.85
C LEU A 148 -8.82 -12.14 9.61
N ASP A 149 -9.63 -12.14 8.55
CA ASP A 149 -10.49 -13.27 8.16
C ASP A 149 -9.68 -14.47 7.66
N ASP A 150 -8.61 -14.21 6.88
CA ASP A 150 -7.64 -15.25 6.52
C ASP A 150 -6.91 -15.78 7.76
N GLY A 151 -6.56 -14.88 8.68
CA GLY A 151 -6.01 -15.21 9.99
C GLY A 151 -4.61 -15.81 9.96
N SER A 152 -4.01 -16.04 8.79
CA SER A 152 -2.64 -16.55 8.72
C SER A 152 -1.62 -15.46 9.05
N PRO A 153 -0.49 -15.80 9.71
CA PRO A 153 0.59 -14.84 9.97
C PRO A 153 1.10 -14.17 8.69
N ARG A 154 1.04 -14.89 7.56
CA ARG A 154 1.42 -14.36 6.24
C ARG A 154 0.48 -13.25 5.77
N ALA A 155 -0.84 -13.44 5.88
CA ALA A 155 -1.81 -12.43 5.45
C ALA A 155 -1.74 -11.19 6.32
N ILE A 156 -1.64 -11.35 7.64
CA ILE A 156 -1.46 -10.27 8.60
C ILE A 156 -0.18 -9.48 8.28
N GLN A 157 0.96 -10.17 8.15
CA GLN A 157 2.23 -9.52 7.82
C GLN A 157 2.19 -8.81 6.46
N TRP A 158 1.57 -9.43 5.45
CA TRP A 158 1.44 -8.82 4.13
C TRP A 158 0.60 -7.53 4.19
N PHE A 159 -0.50 -7.53 4.95
CA PHE A 159 -1.30 -6.34 5.13
C PHE A 159 -0.51 -5.22 5.82
N LEU A 160 0.17 -5.53 6.94
CA LEU A 160 0.97 -4.57 7.69
C LEU A 160 2.13 -4.00 6.87
N THR A 161 2.76 -4.80 6.03
CA THR A 161 3.94 -4.35 5.25
C THR A 161 3.59 -3.71 3.90
N THR A 162 2.49 -4.14 3.27
CA THR A 162 2.18 -3.79 1.88
C THR A 162 0.71 -3.41 1.70
N GLY A 163 -0.21 -4.25 2.17
CA GLY A 163 -1.64 -4.11 1.89
C GLY A 163 -2.23 -2.78 2.34
N GLN A 164 -1.85 -2.26 3.51
CA GLN A 164 -2.36 -0.99 4.02
C GLN A 164 -2.01 0.21 3.12
N TYR A 165 -0.84 0.19 2.47
CA TYR A 165 -0.38 1.28 1.62
C TYR A 165 -1.08 1.26 0.26
N ILE A 166 -1.25 0.05 -0.31
CA ILE A 166 -2.06 -0.15 -1.52
C ILE A 166 -3.49 0.32 -1.29
N ALA A 167 -4.07 -0.05 -0.15
CA ALA A 167 -5.43 0.33 0.20
C ALA A 167 -5.58 1.86 0.36
N ARG A 168 -4.62 2.53 1.02
CA ARG A 168 -4.62 3.98 1.14
C ARG A 168 -4.52 4.68 -0.22
N ALA A 169 -3.68 4.19 -1.12
CA ALA A 169 -3.58 4.74 -2.47
C ALA A 169 -4.91 4.63 -3.23
N ARG A 170 -5.68 3.55 -3.05
CA ARG A 170 -7.02 3.43 -3.63
C ARG A 170 -8.04 4.37 -3.02
N ASP A 171 -7.98 4.62 -1.71
CA ASP A 171 -8.85 5.60 -1.07
C ASP A 171 -8.54 7.03 -1.58
N GLU A 172 -7.26 7.37 -1.77
CA GLU A 172 -6.82 8.63 -2.37
C GLU A 172 -7.33 8.78 -3.81
N GLU A 173 -7.11 7.76 -4.65
CA GLU A 173 -7.62 7.72 -6.04
C GLU A 173 -9.15 7.90 -6.08
N SER A 174 -9.87 7.19 -5.20
CA SER A 174 -11.33 7.29 -5.11
C SER A 174 -11.78 8.71 -4.73
N ALA A 175 -11.06 9.37 -3.82
CA ALA A 175 -11.35 10.74 -3.43
C ALA A 175 -11.12 11.74 -4.59
N GLU A 176 -10.03 11.59 -5.34
CA GLU A 176 -9.73 12.42 -6.51
C GLU A 176 -10.79 12.24 -7.61
N ILE A 177 -11.18 10.99 -7.89
CA ILE A 177 -12.26 10.70 -8.85
C ILE A 177 -13.56 11.37 -8.42
N GLN A 178 -13.93 11.27 -7.14
CA GLN A 178 -15.13 11.93 -6.62
C GLN A 178 -15.08 13.46 -6.76
N GLN A 179 -13.90 14.07 -6.59
CA GLN A 179 -13.72 15.50 -6.82
C GLN A 179 -13.90 15.87 -8.30
N LEU A 180 -13.32 15.08 -9.21
CA LEU A 180 -13.49 15.28 -10.66
C LEU A 180 -14.95 15.15 -11.09
N VAL A 181 -15.67 14.14 -10.58
CA VAL A 181 -17.11 13.97 -10.85
C VAL A 181 -17.90 15.22 -10.45
N LYS A 182 -17.65 15.78 -9.25
CA LYS A 182 -18.31 17.01 -8.80
C LYS A 182 -18.04 18.21 -9.72
N ILE A 183 -16.81 18.33 -10.22
CA ILE A 183 -16.44 19.39 -11.17
C ILE A 183 -17.22 19.21 -12.48
N VAL A 184 -17.23 18.00 -13.03
CA VAL A 184 -17.94 17.68 -14.27
C VAL A 184 -19.45 17.95 -14.13
N GLU A 185 -20.07 17.55 -13.03
CA GLU A 185 -21.49 17.84 -12.77
C GLU A 185 -21.77 19.34 -12.69
N SER A 186 -20.89 20.11 -12.03
CA SER A 186 -21.00 21.56 -11.93
C SER A 186 -20.91 22.24 -13.29
N GLU A 187 -19.89 21.89 -14.08
CA GLU A 187 -19.69 22.45 -15.41
C GLU A 187 -20.79 22.01 -16.38
N GLY A 188 -21.29 20.78 -16.25
CA GLY A 188 -22.45 20.28 -17.00
C GLY A 188 -23.69 21.15 -16.77
N ARG A 189 -24.03 21.44 -15.50
CA ARG A 189 -25.14 22.35 -15.16
C ARG A 189 -24.95 23.76 -15.75
N ARG A 190 -23.71 24.28 -15.75
CA ARG A 190 -23.42 25.60 -16.34
C ARG A 190 -23.59 25.59 -17.86
N ALA A 191 -23.18 24.52 -18.53
CA ALA A 191 -23.33 24.37 -19.98
C ALA A 191 -24.82 24.25 -20.37
N GLU A 192 -25.61 23.52 -19.59
CA GLU A 192 -27.07 23.43 -19.76
C GLU A 192 -27.73 24.80 -19.66
N LEU A 193 -27.46 25.56 -18.59
CA LEU A 193 -27.97 26.94 -18.43
C LEU A 193 -27.59 27.86 -19.60
N LYS A 194 -26.35 27.77 -20.10
CA LYS A 194 -25.91 28.57 -21.25
C LYS A 194 -26.58 28.16 -22.56
N THR A 195 -26.94 26.89 -22.69
CA THR A 195 -27.70 26.39 -23.84
C THR A 195 -29.12 26.93 -23.79
N ASP A 196 -29.77 26.89 -22.62
CA ASP A 196 -31.11 27.45 -22.43
C ASP A 196 -31.15 28.97 -22.72
N GLU A 197 -30.18 29.73 -22.19
CA GLU A 197 -30.03 31.16 -22.49
C GLU A 197 -29.85 31.41 -24.00
N ALA A 198 -29.05 30.59 -24.69
CA ALA A 198 -28.83 30.73 -26.13
C ALA A 198 -30.08 30.42 -26.95
N VAL A 199 -30.89 29.43 -26.53
CA VAL A 199 -32.18 29.12 -27.15
C VAL A 199 -33.13 30.30 -26.99
N GLU A 200 -33.26 30.86 -25.78
CA GLU A 200 -34.13 32.02 -25.53
C GLU A 200 -33.72 33.24 -26.38
N LEU A 201 -32.43 33.56 -26.41
CA LEU A 201 -31.90 34.66 -27.22
C LEU A 201 -32.15 34.43 -28.72
N SER A 202 -32.03 33.18 -29.19
CA SER A 202 -32.33 32.83 -30.59
C SER A 202 -33.81 33.04 -30.90
N GLU A 203 -34.72 32.62 -30.03
CA GLU A 203 -36.16 32.86 -30.19
C GLU A 203 -36.50 34.35 -30.24
N GLN A 204 -35.90 35.14 -29.33
CA GLN A 204 -36.05 36.60 -29.34
C GLN A 204 -35.54 37.22 -30.64
N ALA A 205 -34.40 36.76 -31.16
CA ALA A 205 -33.84 37.22 -32.43
C ALA A 205 -34.75 36.89 -33.62
N VAL A 206 -35.34 35.68 -33.66
CA VAL A 206 -36.31 35.29 -34.69
C VAL A 206 -37.56 36.18 -34.64
N GLN A 207 -38.09 36.46 -33.46
CA GLN A 207 -39.24 37.36 -33.30
C GLN A 207 -38.92 38.80 -33.74
N ALA A 208 -37.75 39.32 -33.35
CA ALA A 208 -37.29 40.65 -33.76
C ALA A 208 -37.13 40.75 -35.29
N ALA A 209 -36.53 39.73 -35.91
CA ALA A 209 -36.40 39.65 -37.36
C ALA A 209 -37.77 39.60 -38.07
N ALA A 210 -38.74 38.87 -37.52
CA ALA A 210 -40.11 38.82 -38.05
C ALA A 210 -40.80 40.20 -38.00
N LYS A 211 -40.67 40.93 -36.87
CA LYS A 211 -41.19 42.30 -36.73
C LYS A 211 -40.52 43.26 -37.71
N ALA A 212 -39.19 43.19 -37.83
CA ALA A 212 -38.44 44.02 -38.78
C ALA A 212 -38.88 43.76 -40.24
N LYS A 213 -39.11 42.49 -40.61
CA LYS A 213 -39.63 42.12 -41.92
C LYS A 213 -41.03 42.68 -42.16
N ALA A 214 -41.92 42.61 -41.17
CA ALA A 214 -43.27 43.18 -41.28
C ALA A 214 -43.23 44.70 -41.51
N ALA A 215 -42.45 45.43 -40.70
CA ALA A 215 -42.27 46.87 -40.85
C ALA A 215 -41.67 47.25 -42.22
N ALA A 216 -40.71 46.47 -42.72
CA ALA A 216 -40.13 46.69 -44.05
C ALA A 216 -41.16 46.48 -45.18
N LEU A 217 -42.05 45.50 -45.05
CA LEU A 217 -43.13 45.26 -46.01
C LEU A 217 -44.17 46.39 -45.99
N GLU A 218 -44.50 46.92 -44.81
CA GLU A 218 -45.38 48.07 -44.64
C GLU A 218 -44.77 49.34 -45.28
N ALA A 219 -43.51 49.66 -44.94
CA ALA A 219 -42.79 50.78 -45.54
C ALA A 219 -42.70 50.68 -47.07
N LYS A 220 -42.53 49.46 -47.62
CA LYS A 220 -42.59 49.22 -49.06
C LYS A 220 -43.97 49.56 -49.65
N ALA A 221 -45.05 49.15 -48.98
CA ALA A 221 -46.41 49.42 -49.43
C ALA A 221 -46.73 50.92 -49.40
N GLU A 222 -46.31 51.63 -48.34
CA GLU A 222 -46.45 53.09 -48.25
C GLU A 222 -45.67 53.81 -49.35
N ALA A 223 -44.43 53.39 -49.61
CA ALA A 223 -43.63 53.96 -50.70
C ALA A 223 -44.31 53.79 -52.07
N GLN A 224 -44.94 52.63 -52.32
CA GLN A 224 -45.71 52.38 -53.54
C GLN A 224 -46.97 53.24 -53.64
N ALA A 225 -47.66 53.48 -52.52
CA ALA A 225 -48.81 54.38 -52.49
C ALA A 225 -48.40 55.83 -52.79
N ALA A 226 -47.31 56.30 -52.17
CA ALA A 226 -46.75 57.62 -52.41
C ALA A 226 -46.35 57.81 -53.88
N GLU A 227 -45.76 56.79 -54.53
CA GLU A 227 -45.45 56.82 -55.96
C GLU A 227 -46.71 57.04 -56.81
N GLN A 228 -47.80 56.33 -56.51
CA GLN A 228 -49.08 56.50 -57.22
C GLN A 228 -49.67 57.90 -57.04
N ASP A 229 -49.56 58.48 -55.85
CA ASP A 229 -50.05 59.83 -55.56
C ASP A 229 -49.21 60.90 -56.27
N VAL A 230 -47.90 60.73 -56.34
CA VAL A 230 -47.02 61.59 -57.17
C VAL A 230 -47.45 61.52 -58.64
N GLN A 231 -47.70 60.32 -59.17
CA GLN A 231 -48.16 60.14 -60.54
C GLN A 231 -49.53 60.80 -60.80
N ARG A 232 -50.48 60.68 -59.87
CA ARG A 232 -51.78 61.36 -59.94
C ARG A 232 -51.63 62.87 -59.92
N SER A 233 -50.80 63.38 -59.02
CA SER A 233 -50.51 64.81 -58.89
C SER A 233 -49.88 65.37 -60.17
N ALA A 234 -48.93 64.64 -60.78
CA ALA A 234 -48.33 65.01 -62.05
C ALA A 234 -49.38 65.07 -63.19
N ARG A 235 -50.31 64.10 -63.26
CA ARG A 235 -51.41 64.13 -64.24
C ARG A 235 -52.34 65.32 -64.02
N ALA A 236 -52.68 65.64 -62.78
CA ALA A 236 -53.51 66.79 -62.44
C ALA A 236 -52.81 68.11 -62.81
N ALA A 237 -51.53 68.26 -62.47
CA ALA A 237 -50.71 69.42 -62.85
C ALA A 237 -50.64 69.59 -64.37
N ASN A 238 -50.42 68.51 -65.12
CA ASN A 238 -50.43 68.54 -66.59
C ASN A 238 -51.79 68.95 -67.16
N LYS A 239 -52.90 68.48 -66.57
CA LYS A 239 -54.26 68.89 -66.98
C LYS A 239 -54.49 70.38 -66.72
N ALA A 240 -54.07 70.87 -65.56
CA ALA A 240 -54.16 72.29 -65.21
C ALA A 240 -53.31 73.15 -66.15
N ALA A 241 -52.08 72.74 -66.47
CA ALA A 241 -51.21 73.43 -67.43
C ALA A 241 -51.84 73.50 -68.83
N ARG A 242 -52.42 72.39 -69.33
CA ARG A 242 -53.14 72.37 -70.61
C ARG A 242 -54.37 73.26 -70.60
N ALA A 243 -55.15 73.26 -69.52
CA ALA A 243 -56.31 74.14 -69.37
C ALA A 243 -55.89 75.62 -69.38
N ALA A 244 -54.81 75.97 -68.67
CA ALA A 244 -54.24 77.31 -68.67
C ALA A 244 -53.74 77.73 -70.08
N GLN A 245 -53.06 76.84 -70.80
CA GLN A 245 -52.64 77.08 -72.20
C GLN A 245 -53.83 77.28 -73.13
N GLY A 246 -54.89 76.46 -73.01
CA GLY A 246 -56.12 76.61 -73.79
C GLY A 246 -56.85 77.91 -73.50
N ALA A 247 -56.93 78.31 -72.23
CA ALA A 247 -57.48 79.60 -71.82
C ALA A 247 -56.66 80.78 -72.37
N ALA A 248 -55.32 80.68 -72.34
CA ALA A 248 -54.45 81.70 -72.93
C ALA A 248 -54.63 81.83 -74.44
N ALA A 249 -54.78 80.71 -75.17
CA ALA A 249 -55.02 80.70 -76.61
C ALA A 249 -56.40 81.29 -76.98
N ALA A 250 -57.44 81.02 -76.16
CA ALA A 250 -58.77 81.59 -76.35
C ALA A 250 -58.85 83.08 -75.99
N ALA A 251 -57.96 83.58 -75.14
CA ALA A 251 -57.84 85.01 -74.83
C ALA A 251 -57.06 85.80 -75.90
N SER A 252 -56.35 85.12 -76.81
CA SER A 252 -55.58 85.73 -77.90
C SER A 252 -56.31 85.76 -79.26
N THR A 253 -57.59 85.40 -79.28
CA THR A 253 -58.51 85.51 -80.43
C THR A 253 -59.54 86.59 -80.18
#